data_AF-A0A1Y4GJA2-F1
#
_entry.id   AF-A0A1Y4GJA2-F1
#
_cell.length_a   1.000
_cell.length_b   1.000
_cell.length_c   1.000
_cell.angle_alpha   90.00
_cell.angle_beta   90.00
_cell.angle_gamma   90.00
#
_symmetry.space_group_name_H-M   'P 1'
#
loop_
_entity.id
_entity.type
_entity.pdbx_description
1 polymer ?
#
loop_
_entity_poly.entity_id
_entity_poly.type
_entity_poly.pdbx_seq_one_letter_code
_entity_poly.pdbx_strand_id
1 'polypeptide(L)'
;MADFDMPGLGRARMGLTELARSPAKRGGCNAVKYELVKELYSEIRAARLAGHSWLVIKNSIRSNVNVLISEKALAEFFAEIDKRYEAETGVKALPETGAKRKRGRPRKAVSAPDSGQ
;
A
#
# COMPACT_ATOMS: atom_id res chain seq x y z
N MET A 1 -49.76 -0.42 6.26
CA MET A 1 -48.29 -0.40 6.04
C MET A 1 -47.69 -0.95 7.31
N ALA A 2 -46.96 -2.07 7.25
CA ALA A 2 -46.43 -2.70 8.45
C ALA A 2 -45.41 -1.75 9.09
N ASP A 3 -45.77 -1.21 10.25
CA ASP A 3 -44.82 -0.57 11.15
C ASP A 3 -43.76 -1.61 11.46
N PHE A 4 -42.61 -1.49 10.81
CA PHE A 4 -41.40 -2.24 11.11
C PHE A 4 -40.92 -1.78 12.49
N ASP A 5 -41.61 -2.22 13.54
CA ASP A 5 -41.28 -1.94 14.92
C ASP A 5 -40.15 -2.87 15.35
N MET A 6 -38.98 -2.64 14.74
CA MET A 6 -37.75 -3.31 15.13
C MET A 6 -37.18 -2.55 16.33
N PRO A 7 -37.15 -3.17 17.53
CA PRO A 7 -36.61 -2.53 18.70
C PRO A 7 -35.16 -2.11 18.43
N GLY A 8 -34.88 -0.81 18.57
CA GLY A 8 -33.55 -0.23 18.31
C GLY A 8 -33.43 0.55 17.01
N LEU A 9 -34.41 0.51 16.10
CA LEU A 9 -34.35 1.25 14.83
C LEU A 9 -34.26 2.77 15.03
N GLY A 10 -34.98 3.32 16.00
CA GLY A 10 -34.90 4.73 16.37
C GLY A 10 -33.50 5.14 16.87
N ARG A 11 -32.85 4.29 17.67
CA ARG A 11 -31.47 4.53 18.14
C ARG A 11 -30.46 4.46 16.99
N ALA A 12 -30.64 3.50 16.07
CA ALA A 12 -29.80 3.40 14.88
C ALA A 12 -29.93 4.64 13.99
N ARG A 13 -31.16 5.13 13.76
CA ARG A 13 -31.40 6.37 13.00
C ARG A 13 -30.75 7.57 13.64
N MET A 14 -30.91 7.77 14.96
CA MET A 14 -30.25 8.87 15.66
C MET A 14 -28.72 8.78 15.60
N GLY A 15 -28.15 7.58 15.76
CA GLY A 15 -26.71 7.36 15.64
C GLY A 15 -26.17 7.70 14.24
N LEU A 16 -26.91 7.34 13.19
CA LEU A 16 -26.55 7.70 11.81
C LEU A 16 -26.70 9.20 11.53
N THR A 17 -27.77 9.84 12.03
CA THR A 17 -27.96 11.28 11.90
C THR A 17 -26.86 12.06 12.62
N GLU A 18 -26.44 11.60 13.81
CA GLU A 18 -25.34 12.21 14.56
C GLU A 18 -23.98 12.02 13.87
N LEU A 19 -23.74 10.83 13.29
CA LEU A 19 -22.57 10.57 12.44
C LEU A 19 -22.56 11.44 11.17
N ALA A 20 -23.72 11.71 10.57
CA ALA A 20 -23.83 12.60 9.41
C ALA A 20 -23.55 14.07 9.78
N ARG A 21 -23.93 14.48 11.00
CA ARG A 21 -23.69 15.84 11.52
C ARG A 21 -22.23 16.05 11.94
N SER A 22 -21.54 15.00 12.39
CA SER A 22 -20.15 15.03 12.82
C SER A 22 -19.26 14.28 11.82
N PRO A 23 -18.62 14.96 10.85
CA PRO A 23 -17.72 14.29 9.92
C PRO A 23 -16.58 13.62 10.72
N ALA A 24 -16.38 12.32 10.49
CA ALA A 24 -15.33 11.57 11.16
C ALA A 24 -13.98 12.27 10.93
N LYS A 25 -13.30 12.67 12.00
CA LYS A 25 -11.91 13.18 11.96
C LYS A 25 -10.95 12.04 11.60
N ARG A 26 -11.04 11.52 10.37
CA ARG A 26 -10.08 10.57 9.77
C ARG A 26 -8.80 11.33 9.40
N GLY A 27 -8.06 11.84 10.38
CA GLY A 27 -6.98 12.80 10.09
C GLY A 27 -5.65 12.48 10.74
N GLY A 28 -5.59 12.47 12.07
CA GLY A 28 -4.32 12.62 12.79
C GLY A 28 -3.30 11.52 12.48
N CYS A 29 -3.68 10.25 12.62
CA CYS A 29 -2.73 9.15 12.46
C CYS A 29 -2.33 8.89 11.00
N ASN A 30 -3.21 9.17 10.03
CA ASN A 30 -2.88 9.01 8.62
C ASN A 30 -2.00 10.16 8.10
N ALA A 31 -2.21 11.39 8.59
CA ALA A 31 -1.35 12.52 8.25
C ALA A 31 0.10 12.29 8.69
N VAL A 32 0.32 11.81 9.93
CA VAL A 32 1.67 11.49 10.41
C VAL A 32 2.34 10.39 9.58
N LYS A 33 1.58 9.36 9.18
CA LYS A 33 2.10 8.30 8.31
C LYS A 33 2.41 8.80 6.91
N TYR A 34 1.58 9.70 6.38
CA TYR A 34 1.81 10.30 5.06
C TYR A 34 3.08 11.14 5.05
N GLU A 35 3.26 12.03 6.04
CA GLU A 35 4.48 12.83 6.16
C GLU A 35 5.73 11.94 6.34
N LEU A 36 5.63 10.86 7.13
CA LEU A 36 6.73 9.90 7.25
C LEU A 36 7.13 9.29 5.89
N VAL A 37 6.16 8.89 5.06
CA VAL A 37 6.44 8.32 3.74
C VAL A 37 7.00 9.36 2.78
N LYS A 38 6.56 10.62 2.91
CA LYS A 38 7.06 11.75 2.12
C LYS A 38 8.52 12.07 2.45
N GLU A 39 8.87 12.14 3.73
CA GLU A 39 10.26 12.38 4.17
C GLU A 39 11.20 11.25 3.73
N LEU A 40 10.73 10.00 3.75
CA LEU A 40 11.51 8.83 3.33
C LEU A 40 11.34 8.47 1.85
N TYR A 41 10.74 9.34 1.04
CA TYR A 41 10.33 8.99 -0.32
C TYR A 41 11.51 8.57 -1.19
N SER A 42 12.64 9.29 -1.11
CA SER A 42 13.80 9.05 -1.97
C SER A 42 14.44 7.68 -1.70
N GLU A 43 14.52 7.29 -0.43
CA GLU A 43 15.05 6.03 0.07
C GLU A 43 14.10 4.88 -0.26
N ILE A 44 12.79 5.09 -0.08
CA ILE A 44 11.77 4.11 -0.45
C ILE A 44 11.82 3.87 -1.96
N ARG A 45 11.95 4.92 -2.78
CA ARG A 45 12.05 4.81 -4.24
C ARG A 45 13.31 4.06 -4.65
N ALA A 46 14.46 4.37 -4.06
CA ALA A 46 15.71 3.64 -4.30
C ALA A 46 15.58 2.15 -3.93
N ALA A 47 14.99 1.84 -2.77
CA ALA A 47 14.75 0.46 -2.36
C ALA A 47 13.80 -0.29 -3.30
N ARG A 48 12.78 0.40 -3.84
CA ARG A 48 11.87 -0.17 -4.85
C ARG A 48 12.57 -0.43 -6.18
N LEU A 49 13.44 0.48 -6.63
CA LEU A 49 14.26 0.30 -7.84
C LEU A 49 15.26 -0.86 -7.68
N ALA A 50 15.84 -1.04 -6.49
CA ALA A 50 16.66 -2.19 -6.14
C ALA A 50 15.87 -3.52 -6.07
N GLY A 51 14.54 -3.47 -6.11
CA GLY A 51 13.67 -4.65 -6.16
C GLY A 51 13.20 -5.15 -4.80
N HIS A 52 13.35 -4.38 -3.73
CA HIS A 52 12.81 -4.75 -2.41
C HIS A 52 11.28 -4.71 -2.39
N SER A 53 10.70 -5.60 -1.59
CA SER A 53 9.25 -5.68 -1.39
C SER A 53 8.77 -4.67 -0.34
N TRP A 54 7.49 -4.32 -0.39
CA TRP A 54 6.85 -3.44 0.60
C TRP A 54 6.98 -3.97 2.03
N LEU A 55 6.92 -5.30 2.22
CA LEU A 55 7.12 -5.93 3.52
C LEU A 55 8.52 -5.63 4.10
N VAL A 56 9.57 -5.74 3.27
CA VAL A 56 10.95 -5.46 3.69
C VAL A 56 11.11 -3.98 4.05
N ILE A 57 10.60 -3.09 3.19
CA ILE A 57 10.66 -1.63 3.41
C ILE A 57 9.91 -1.26 4.69
N LYS A 58 8.68 -1.76 4.88
CA LYS A 58 7.88 -1.56 6.09
C LYS A 58 8.62 -2.01 7.34
N ASN A 59 9.22 -3.21 7.31
CA ASN A 59 9.93 -3.74 8.48
C ASN A 59 11.16 -2.91 8.83
N SER A 60 11.89 -2.40 7.82
CA SER A 60 13.02 -1.49 8.02
C SER A 60 12.60 -0.15 8.61
N ILE A 61 11.48 0.43 8.15
CA ILE A 61 10.94 1.66 8.74
C ILE A 61 10.52 1.41 10.18
N ARG A 62 9.78 0.32 10.43
CA ARG A 62 9.27 -0.05 11.75
C ARG A 62 10.38 -0.31 12.77
N SER A 63 11.53 -0.85 12.37
CA SER A 63 12.64 -1.08 13.28
C SER A 63 13.33 0.21 13.75
N ASN A 64 13.16 1.31 13.01
CA ASN A 64 13.81 2.59 13.30
C ASN A 64 12.82 3.67 13.76
N VAL A 65 11.52 3.52 13.46
CA VAL A 65 10.47 4.48 13.75
C VAL A 65 9.33 3.79 14.47
N ASN A 66 8.90 4.34 15.61
CA ASN A 66 7.78 3.82 16.40
C ASN A 66 6.39 4.19 15.80
N VAL A 67 6.25 4.06 14.48
CA VAL A 67 5.01 4.34 13.74
C VAL A 67 4.57 3.08 13.03
N LEU A 68 3.34 2.63 13.33
CA LEU A 68 2.75 1.46 12.71
C LEU A 68 2.06 1.81 11.39
N ILE A 69 2.66 1.40 10.28
CA ILE A 69 2.09 1.53 8.94
C ILE A 69 1.82 0.14 8.33
N SER A 70 0.66 -0.03 7.69
CA SER A 70 0.34 -1.25 6.95
C SER A 70 1.00 -1.21 5.57
N GLU A 71 1.25 -2.37 4.96
CA GLU A 71 1.82 -2.43 3.60
C GLU A 71 0.94 -1.74 2.57
N LYS A 72 -0.38 -1.88 2.73
CA LYS A 72 -1.37 -1.24 1.87
C LYS A 72 -1.29 0.27 1.98
N ALA A 73 -1.27 0.82 3.19
CA ALA A 73 -1.17 2.26 3.41
C ALA A 73 0.18 2.82 2.90
N LEU A 74 1.28 2.10 3.12
CA LEU A 74 2.60 2.48 2.60
C LEU A 74 2.59 2.57 1.07
N ALA A 75 2.02 1.58 0.38
CA ALA A 75 1.92 1.57 -1.07
C ALA A 75 1.00 2.68 -1.60
N GLU A 76 -0.16 2.91 -0.95
CA GLU A 76 -1.10 3.97 -1.30
C GLU A 76 -0.46 5.37 -1.18
N PHE A 77 0.17 5.67 -0.04
CA PHE A 77 0.83 6.97 0.16
C PHE A 77 2.02 7.15 -0.79
N PHE A 78 2.83 6.11 -1.00
CA PHE A 78 3.93 6.18 -1.96
C PHE A 78 3.43 6.46 -3.37
N ALA A 79 2.41 5.74 -3.84
CA ALA A 79 1.88 5.93 -5.20
C ALA A 79 1.32 7.34 -5.40
N GLU A 80 0.68 7.91 -4.38
CA GLU A 80 0.21 9.29 -4.42
C GLU A 80 1.36 10.29 -4.56
N ILE A 81 2.43 10.13 -3.77
CA ILE A 81 3.61 10.99 -3.82
C ILE A 81 4.35 10.83 -5.16
N ASP A 82 4.50 9.59 -5.64
CA ASP A 82 5.21 9.27 -6.88
C ASP A 82 4.50 9.86 -8.11
N LYS A 83 3.17 9.91 -8.12
CA LYS A 83 2.38 10.60 -9.15
C LYS A 83 2.58 12.12 -9.14
N ARG A 84 2.63 12.73 -7.95
CA ARG A 84 2.91 14.16 -7.83
C ARG A 84 4.33 14.46 -8.32
N TYR A 85 5.29 13.62 -7.94
CA TYR A 85 6.67 13.73 -8.41
C TYR A 85 6.79 13.55 -9.94
N GLU A 86 6.05 12.62 -10.53
CA GLU A 86 5.99 12.46 -12.00
C GLU A 86 5.45 13.72 -12.68
N ALA A 87 4.39 14.32 -12.13
CA ALA A 87 3.82 15.56 -12.67
C ALA A 87 4.79 16.75 -12.57
N GLU A 88 5.57 16.81 -11.49
CA GLU A 88 6.51 17.91 -11.23
C GLU A 88 7.83 17.78 -12.01
N THR A 89 8.35 16.56 -12.15
CA THR A 89 9.71 16.30 -12.68
C THR A 89 9.74 15.61 -14.03
N GLY A 90 8.61 15.07 -14.48
CA GLY A 90 8.53 14.22 -15.68
C GLY A 90 9.17 12.84 -15.52
N VAL A 91 9.68 12.49 -14.33
CA VAL A 91 10.23 11.15 -14.08
C VAL A 91 9.08 10.17 -13.87
N LYS A 92 8.94 9.24 -14.81
CA LYS A 92 7.87 8.22 -14.83
C LYS A 92 7.70 7.52 -13.48
N ALA A 93 6.47 7.46 -12.99
CA ALA A 93 6.14 6.76 -11.75
C ALA A 93 6.43 5.26 -11.87
N LEU A 94 6.78 4.65 -10.73
CA LEU A 94 6.92 3.21 -10.62
C LEU A 94 5.55 2.54 -10.82
N PRO A 95 5.49 1.37 -11.49
CA PRO A 95 4.23 0.67 -11.67
C PRO A 95 3.59 0.31 -10.32
N GLU A 96 2.35 0.77 -10.11
CA GLU A 96 1.59 0.67 -8.84
C GLU A 96 1.41 -0.76 -8.34
N THR A 97 1.38 -1.71 -9.26
CA THR A 97 1.26 -3.13 -8.96
C THR A 97 2.54 -3.79 -9.38
N GLY A 98 3.15 -4.51 -8.44
CA GLY A 98 4.30 -5.37 -8.71
C GLY A 98 3.99 -6.19 -9.95
N ALA A 99 4.57 -5.79 -11.09
CA ALA A 99 4.60 -6.59 -12.28
C ALA A 99 5.11 -7.92 -11.79
N LYS A 100 4.22 -8.92 -11.73
CA LYS A 100 4.59 -10.29 -11.40
C LYS A 100 5.70 -10.58 -12.38
N ARG A 101 6.96 -10.51 -11.92
CA ARG A 101 8.09 -10.99 -12.71
C ARG A 101 7.64 -12.41 -13.01
N LYS A 102 7.32 -12.69 -14.28
CA LYS A 102 7.06 -14.05 -14.74
C LYS A 102 8.32 -14.78 -14.32
N ARG A 103 8.28 -15.50 -13.20
CA ARG A 103 9.33 -16.42 -12.81
C ARG A 103 9.37 -17.39 -13.98
N GLY A 104 10.35 -17.17 -14.87
CA GLY A 104 10.58 -18.06 -15.98
C GLY A 104 10.66 -19.45 -15.40
N ARG A 105 9.74 -20.32 -15.86
CA ARG A 105 9.77 -21.76 -15.60
C ARG A 105 11.23 -22.22 -15.73
N PRO A 106 11.82 -22.93 -14.75
CA PRO A 106 13.13 -23.51 -14.97
C PRO A 106 13.04 -24.43 -16.18
N ARG A 107 13.75 -24.10 -17.26
CA ARG A 107 14.00 -25.02 -18.38
C ARG A 107 14.85 -26.15 -17.79
N LYS A 108 14.24 -27.27 -17.44
CA LYS A 108 15.01 -28.49 -17.20
C LYS A 108 15.61 -28.89 -18.55
N ALA A 109 16.94 -28.96 -18.58
CA ALA A 109 17.76 -29.12 -19.77
C ALA A 109 17.30 -30.30 -20.64
N VAL A 110 17.25 -30.06 -21.94
CA VAL A 110 17.21 -31.11 -22.96
C VAL A 110 18.62 -31.72 -23.05
N SER A 111 18.62 -33.05 -23.03
CA SER A 111 19.67 -34.07 -23.11
C SER A 111 21.01 -33.70 -23.77
N ALA A 112 22.10 -34.28 -23.23
CA ALA A 112 23.27 -34.68 -24.01
C ALA A 112 23.41 -36.22 -23.92
N PRO A 113 23.56 -36.94 -25.05
CA PRO A 113 23.88 -38.36 -25.06
C PRO A 113 25.38 -38.55 -24.85
N ASP A 114 25.77 -39.39 -23.89
CA ASP A 114 27.16 -39.84 -23.76
C ASP A 114 27.30 -41.16 -24.52
N SER A 115 27.92 -41.06 -25.68
CA SER A 115 28.42 -42.17 -26.49
C SER A 115 29.81 -42.52 -25.98
N GLY A 116 30.09 -43.81 -25.82
CA GLY A 116 31.21 -44.28 -25.00
C GLY A 116 32.63 -44.11 -25.55
N GLN A 117 33.57 -44.55 -24.72
CA GLN A 117 34.70 -45.40 -25.08
C GLN A 117 35.19 -46.15 -23.85
#